data_AF-A0A4Y2AHX5-F1
#
_entry.id   AF-A0A4Y2AHX5-F1
#
_cell.length_a   1.000
_cell.length_b   1.000
_cell.length_c   1.000
_cell.angle_alpha   90.00
_cell.angle_beta   90.00
_cell.angle_gamma   90.00
#
_symmetry.space_group_name_H-M   'P 1'
#
loop_
_entity.id
_entity.type
_entity.pdbx_description
1 polymer ?
#
loop_
_entity_poly.entity_id
_entity_poly.type
_entity_poly.pdbx_seq_one_letter_code
_entity_poly.pdbx_strand_id
1 'polypeptide(L)'
;MTSTFSSASHPVKTFEKSLIVPSAFVPCLDKPVCVFVRFVDVRKIRNQGLAVDCEDDCDVQKILSSIQNQEKLKKNITHVQPKGKLPKVIFYSITNDIKEPELTEVIRLRLGVTDETIKVKFKLKGRKEGTSHWVVETSPSTFHLLTKNKKILLDLTVYLVREFIGVRRCFKCQNFGHTQNNCNNNIPF
;
A
#
# COMPACT_ATOMS: atom_id res chain seq x y z
N MET A 1 -0.79 31.35 28.26
CA MET A 1 -1.69 30.89 27.19
C MET A 1 -1.09 29.63 26.59
N THR A 2 -1.42 28.48 27.18
CA THR A 2 -0.90 27.16 26.80
C THR A 2 -1.94 26.46 25.94
N SER A 3 -1.73 26.43 24.63
CA SER A 3 -2.59 25.69 23.70
C SER A 3 -2.16 24.22 23.66
N THR A 4 -3.08 23.38 24.12
CA THR A 4 -3.08 21.93 24.00
C THR A 4 -3.32 21.54 22.54
N PHE A 5 -2.36 20.87 21.90
CA PHE A 5 -2.59 20.23 20.60
C PHE A 5 -3.27 18.87 20.81
N SER A 6 -4.59 18.87 20.63
CA SER A 6 -5.42 17.68 20.52
C SER A 6 -4.98 16.85 19.31
N SER A 7 -4.38 15.69 19.59
CA SER A 7 -4.04 14.70 18.56
C SER A 7 -5.30 13.91 18.25
N ALA A 8 -6.07 14.39 17.26
CA ALA A 8 -7.16 13.64 16.69
C ALA A 8 -6.61 12.43 15.92
N SER A 9 -6.57 11.27 16.58
CA SER A 9 -6.44 9.96 15.96
C SER A 9 -7.55 9.78 14.94
N HIS A 10 -7.20 9.94 13.66
CA HIS A 10 -8.12 9.62 12.58
C HIS A 10 -8.36 8.10 12.60
N PRO A 11 -9.62 7.64 12.55
CA PRO A 11 -9.91 6.23 12.45
C PRO A 11 -9.41 5.72 11.08
N VAL A 12 -8.45 4.79 11.10
CA VAL A 12 -8.05 4.02 9.92
C VAL A 12 -9.21 3.08 9.60
N LYS A 13 -10.20 3.60 8.88
CA LYS A 13 -11.26 2.80 8.27
C LYS A 13 -10.81 2.33 6.88
N THR A 14 -11.29 1.13 6.58
CA THR A 14 -11.51 0.56 5.24
C THR A 14 -10.38 -0.32 4.69
N PHE A 15 -10.42 -1.60 5.08
CA PHE A 15 -10.06 -2.69 4.17
C PHE A 15 -11.22 -2.84 3.16
N GLU A 16 -11.11 -2.14 2.05
CA GLU A 16 -12.12 -2.11 0.98
C GLU A 16 -11.98 -3.38 0.11
N LYS A 17 -12.92 -4.31 0.25
CA LYS A 17 -12.97 -5.55 -0.53
C LYS A 17 -13.74 -5.31 -1.83
N SER A 18 -13.16 -4.52 -2.73
CA SER A 18 -13.69 -4.39 -4.09
C SER A 18 -13.26 -5.59 -4.94
N LEU A 19 -14.05 -5.98 -5.93
CA LEU A 19 -13.65 -6.92 -6.99
C LEU A 19 -13.64 -6.17 -8.30
N ILE A 20 -12.49 -6.12 -8.98
CA ILE A 20 -12.38 -5.46 -10.29
C ILE A 20 -12.67 -6.47 -11.40
N VAL A 21 -13.72 -6.25 -12.20
CA VAL A 21 -14.09 -7.06 -13.39
C VAL A 21 -14.21 -6.16 -14.64
N PRO A 22 -13.93 -6.60 -15.87
CA PRO A 22 -14.07 -5.78 -17.07
C PRO A 22 -15.54 -5.58 -17.52
N SER A 23 -15.80 -4.54 -18.31
CA SER A 23 -17.13 -4.02 -18.69
C SER A 23 -17.85 -4.85 -19.74
N ALA A 24 -17.27 -5.98 -20.14
CA ALA A 24 -17.90 -6.98 -21.01
C ALA A 24 -19.06 -7.72 -20.33
N PHE A 25 -19.44 -7.32 -19.12
CA PHE A 25 -20.54 -7.91 -18.33
C PHE A 25 -21.95 -7.69 -18.95
N VAL A 26 -22.09 -6.93 -20.03
CA VAL A 26 -23.40 -6.39 -20.45
C VAL A 26 -24.08 -7.05 -21.68
N PRO A 27 -23.49 -8.00 -22.44
CA PRO A 27 -24.32 -8.73 -23.43
C PRO A 27 -24.06 -10.25 -23.53
N CYS A 28 -23.94 -10.99 -22.41
CA CYS A 28 -23.73 -12.46 -22.45
C CYS A 28 -24.58 -13.26 -21.44
N LEU A 29 -25.79 -12.80 -21.13
CA LEU A 29 -26.72 -13.47 -20.19
C LEU A 29 -27.86 -14.20 -20.93
N ASP A 30 -27.56 -15.27 -21.66
CA ASP A 30 -28.60 -16.15 -22.25
C ASP A 30 -29.02 -17.32 -21.32
N LYS A 31 -28.51 -17.38 -20.08
CA LYS A 31 -29.08 -18.17 -18.98
C LYS A 31 -28.81 -17.45 -17.66
N PRO A 32 -29.82 -17.10 -16.85
CA PRO A 32 -29.57 -16.47 -15.56
C PRO A 32 -28.99 -17.52 -14.61
N VAL A 33 -27.70 -17.41 -14.29
CA VAL A 33 -27.18 -18.03 -13.08
C VAL A 33 -27.70 -17.17 -11.93
N CYS A 34 -28.83 -17.57 -11.34
CA CYS A 34 -29.43 -16.89 -10.20
C CYS A 34 -28.59 -17.16 -8.94
N VAL A 35 -27.45 -16.50 -8.82
CA VAL A 35 -26.71 -16.44 -7.57
C VAL A 35 -27.25 -15.27 -6.77
N PHE A 36 -27.82 -15.54 -5.60
CA PHE A 36 -28.16 -14.47 -4.66
C PHE A 36 -26.87 -13.91 -4.06
N VAL A 37 -26.50 -12.72 -4.51
CA VAL A 37 -25.34 -11.95 -4.04
C VAL A 37 -25.85 -10.59 -3.58
N ARG A 38 -25.48 -10.19 -2.36
CA ARG A 38 -25.79 -8.85 -1.86
C ARG A 38 -24.66 -7.89 -2.24
N PHE A 39 -24.96 -6.97 -3.13
CA PHE A 39 -24.06 -5.90 -3.52
C PHE A 39 -24.27 -4.69 -2.61
N VAL A 40 -23.18 -4.13 -2.10
CA VAL A 40 -23.18 -2.86 -1.38
C VAL A 40 -23.10 -1.71 -2.38
N ASP A 41 -22.16 -1.80 -3.32
CA ASP A 41 -21.98 -0.80 -4.37
C ASP A 41 -21.31 -1.41 -5.62
N VAL A 42 -21.54 -0.78 -6.77
CA VAL A 42 -20.95 -1.16 -8.06
C VAL A 42 -20.52 0.09 -8.80
N ARG A 43 -19.21 0.26 -9.02
CA ARG A 43 -18.61 1.47 -9.58
C ARG A 43 -17.81 1.16 -10.84
N LYS A 44 -17.97 1.95 -11.91
CA LYS A 44 -17.10 1.85 -13.09
C LYS A 44 -15.71 2.38 -12.76
N ILE A 45 -14.67 1.68 -13.20
CA ILE A 45 -13.27 2.11 -13.09
C ILE A 45 -12.65 2.30 -14.48
N ARG A 46 -11.45 2.88 -14.50
CA ARG A 46 -10.68 3.08 -15.74
C ARG A 46 -10.42 1.76 -16.47
N ASN A 47 -10.13 1.85 -17.76
CA ASN A 47 -9.85 0.70 -18.63
C ASN A 47 -11.01 -0.30 -18.69
N GLN A 48 -12.24 0.22 -18.80
CA GLN A 48 -13.43 -0.62 -18.91
C GLN A 48 -13.54 -1.60 -17.74
N GLY A 49 -13.18 -1.22 -16.52
CA GLY A 49 -13.37 -2.08 -15.35
C GLY A 49 -14.62 -1.70 -14.55
N LEU A 50 -14.98 -2.56 -13.61
CA LEU A 50 -16.11 -2.47 -12.70
C LEU A 50 -15.61 -2.96 -11.33
N ALA A 51 -15.64 -2.08 -10.33
CA ALA A 51 -15.41 -2.44 -8.94
C ALA A 51 -16.74 -2.83 -8.31
N VAL A 52 -16.79 -4.03 -7.74
CA VAL A 52 -17.98 -4.58 -7.07
C VAL A 52 -17.66 -4.72 -5.58
N ASP A 53 -18.42 -4.03 -4.75
CA ASP A 53 -18.33 -4.13 -3.29
C ASP A 53 -19.43 -5.07 -2.78
N CYS A 54 -19.02 -6.08 -2.01
CA CYS A 54 -19.91 -7.05 -1.39
C CYS A 54 -19.90 -6.87 0.14
N GLU A 55 -21.00 -7.25 0.78
CA GLU A 55 -21.14 -7.19 2.24
C GLU A 55 -20.27 -8.26 2.91
N ASP A 56 -20.27 -9.47 2.34
CA ASP A 56 -19.63 -10.66 2.92
C ASP A 56 -18.56 -11.27 2.00
N ASP A 57 -17.53 -11.87 2.60
CA ASP A 57 -16.51 -12.65 1.86
C ASP A 57 -17.10 -13.85 1.13
N CYS A 58 -18.17 -14.44 1.68
CA CYS A 58 -18.88 -15.55 1.04
C CYS A 58 -19.44 -15.14 -0.33
N ASP A 59 -20.00 -13.92 -0.43
CA ASP A 59 -20.57 -13.41 -1.67
C ASP A 59 -19.48 -13.08 -2.70
N VAL A 60 -18.33 -12.57 -2.26
CA VAL A 60 -17.12 -12.42 -3.09
C VAL A 60 -16.71 -13.77 -3.69
N GLN A 61 -16.67 -14.84 -2.89
CA GLN A 61 -16.28 -16.17 -3.36
C GLN A 61 -17.31 -16.77 -4.33
N LYS A 62 -18.61 -16.51 -4.14
CA LYS A 62 -19.65 -16.95 -5.09
C LYS A 62 -19.48 -16.30 -6.46
N ILE A 63 -19.16 -15.00 -6.50
CA ILE A 63 -18.87 -14.29 -7.76
C ILE A 63 -17.64 -14.89 -8.44
N LEU A 64 -16.56 -15.10 -7.68
CA LEU A 64 -15.32 -15.69 -8.19
C LEU A 64 -15.55 -17.09 -8.78
N SER A 65 -16.29 -17.93 -8.05
CA SER A 65 -16.64 -19.28 -8.48
C SER A 65 -17.50 -19.26 -9.75
N SER A 66 -18.46 -18.32 -9.84
CA SER A 66 -19.33 -18.18 -11.02
C SER A 66 -18.55 -17.78 -12.28
N ILE A 67 -17.56 -16.88 -12.13
CA ILE A 67 -16.65 -16.49 -13.22
C ILE A 67 -15.79 -17.66 -13.67
N GLN A 68 -15.29 -18.47 -12.72
CA GLN A 68 -14.44 -19.63 -13.02
C GLN A 68 -15.21 -20.79 -13.68
N ASN A 69 -16.47 -20.99 -13.30
CA ASN A 69 -17.32 -22.08 -13.80
C ASN A 69 -17.82 -21.88 -15.23
N GLN A 70 -17.79 -20.66 -15.76
CA GLN A 70 -18.20 -20.36 -17.14
C GLN A 70 -17.01 -20.02 -18.02
N GLU A 71 -16.70 -20.87 -19.00
CA GLU A 71 -15.55 -20.65 -19.92
C GLU A 71 -15.61 -19.33 -20.67
N LYS A 72 -16.82 -18.89 -21.06
CA LYS A 72 -17.03 -17.59 -21.73
C LYS A 72 -16.64 -16.42 -20.84
N LEU A 73 -16.92 -16.49 -19.53
CA LEU A 73 -16.56 -15.45 -18.58
C LEU A 73 -15.07 -15.53 -18.24
N LYS A 74 -14.54 -16.72 -17.98
CA LYS A 74 -13.12 -16.93 -17.65
C LYS A 74 -12.16 -16.40 -18.72
N LYS A 75 -12.52 -16.50 -20.00
CA LYS A 75 -11.70 -15.99 -21.12
C LYS A 75 -11.75 -14.46 -21.26
N ASN A 76 -12.84 -13.82 -20.85
CA ASN A 76 -13.08 -12.38 -21.08
C ASN A 76 -12.94 -11.53 -19.81
N ILE A 77 -12.97 -12.15 -18.62
CA ILE A 77 -12.98 -11.48 -17.32
C ILE A 77 -11.73 -11.85 -16.53
N THR A 78 -10.84 -10.87 -16.40
CA THR A 78 -9.78 -10.90 -15.39
C THR A 78 -10.35 -10.32 -14.11
N HIS A 79 -10.53 -11.16 -13.09
CA HIS A 79 -10.87 -10.68 -11.75
C HIS A 79 -9.59 -10.34 -10.99
N VAL A 80 -9.57 -9.19 -10.33
CA VAL A 80 -8.47 -8.80 -9.44
C VAL A 80 -9.07 -8.36 -8.11
N GLN A 81 -8.65 -9.05 -7.04
CA GLN A 81 -8.88 -8.56 -5.69
C GLN A 81 -7.80 -7.52 -5.35
N PRO A 82 -8.17 -6.27 -5.02
CA PRO A 82 -7.25 -5.25 -4.59
C PRO A 82 -6.59 -5.72 -3.31
N LYS A 83 -5.28 -5.84 -3.37
CA LYS A 83 -4.47 -6.13 -2.19
C LYS A 83 -4.20 -4.82 -1.45
N GLY A 84 -4.34 -4.86 -0.13
CA GLY A 84 -3.89 -3.78 0.73
C GLY A 84 -2.42 -3.48 0.46
N LYS A 85 -2.06 -2.20 0.36
CA LYS A 85 -0.66 -1.80 0.22
C LYS A 85 0.05 -2.04 1.54
N LEU A 86 1.13 -2.81 1.51
CA LEU A 86 1.99 -2.97 2.68
C LEU A 86 2.69 -1.64 3.00
N PRO A 87 2.85 -1.31 4.29
CA PRO A 87 3.53 -0.11 4.71
C PRO A 87 5.02 -0.16 4.36
N LYS A 88 5.62 1.02 4.25
CA LYS A 88 7.02 1.18 3.85
C LYS A 88 7.76 2.04 4.85
N VAL A 89 9.00 1.67 5.12
CA VAL A 89 9.95 2.41 5.94
C VAL A 89 11.16 2.80 5.11
N ILE A 90 11.78 3.91 5.46
CA ILE A 90 13.05 4.37 4.89
C ILE A 90 14.14 4.32 5.96
N PHE A 91 15.24 3.65 5.62
CA PHE A 91 16.47 3.64 6.38
C PHE A 91 17.45 4.64 5.77
N TYR A 92 17.95 5.58 6.57
CA TYR A 92 18.84 6.62 6.10
C TYR A 92 20.30 6.22 6.19
N SER A 93 21.08 6.73 5.23
CA SER A 93 22.54 6.68 5.18
C SER A 93 23.17 5.30 5.35
N ILE A 94 22.59 4.26 4.73
CA ILE A 94 23.18 2.92 4.68
C ILE A 94 24.38 2.95 3.73
N THR A 95 25.51 2.37 4.16
CA THR A 95 26.72 2.24 3.33
C THR A 95 26.45 1.28 2.16
N ASN A 96 26.99 1.58 0.99
CA ASN A 96 26.77 0.75 -0.21
C ASN A 96 27.41 -0.65 -0.12
N ASP A 97 28.31 -0.86 0.84
CA ASP A 97 28.95 -2.16 1.10
C ASP A 97 27.97 -3.18 1.69
N ILE A 98 26.92 -2.71 2.38
CA ILE A 98 25.91 -3.55 3.02
C ILE A 98 25.00 -4.15 1.95
N LYS A 99 24.71 -5.44 2.09
CA LYS A 99 23.82 -6.18 1.19
C LYS A 99 22.38 -6.24 1.72
N GLU A 100 21.44 -6.46 0.81
CA GLU A 100 20.01 -6.62 1.13
C GLU A 100 19.68 -7.72 2.14
N PRO A 101 20.24 -8.94 2.06
CA PRO A 101 20.01 -9.98 3.06
C PRO A 101 20.48 -9.56 4.45
N GLU A 102 21.66 -8.94 4.56
CA GLU A 102 22.24 -8.51 5.85
C GLU A 102 21.32 -7.53 6.58
N LEU A 103 20.82 -6.50 5.89
CA LEU A 103 19.86 -5.56 6.49
C LEU A 103 18.59 -6.27 6.94
N THR A 104 18.08 -7.19 6.13
CA THR A 104 16.82 -7.90 6.38
C THR A 104 16.97 -8.83 7.59
N GLU A 105 18.08 -9.54 7.70
CA GLU A 105 18.42 -10.39 8.84
C GLU A 105 18.57 -9.58 10.12
N VAL A 106 19.23 -8.43 10.08
CA VAL A 106 19.35 -7.57 11.26
C VAL A 106 18.00 -7.01 11.72
N ILE A 107 17.10 -6.67 10.79
CA ILE A 107 15.72 -6.29 11.14
C ILE A 107 15.02 -7.46 11.85
N ARG A 108 15.12 -8.68 11.32
CA ARG A 108 14.51 -9.89 11.91
C ARG A 108 15.03 -10.17 13.31
N LEU A 109 16.35 -10.22 13.47
CA LEU A 109 17.01 -10.52 14.74
C LEU A 109 16.70 -9.48 15.81
N ARG A 110 16.78 -8.18 15.47
CA ARG A 110 16.57 -7.11 16.45
C ARG A 110 15.13 -6.99 16.93
N LEU A 111 14.18 -7.24 16.03
CA LEU A 111 12.76 -7.14 16.34
C LEU A 111 12.18 -8.47 16.84
N GLY A 112 12.94 -9.56 16.77
CA GLY A 112 12.44 -10.90 17.11
C GLY A 112 11.32 -11.36 16.19
N VAL A 113 11.36 -10.97 14.91
CA VAL A 113 10.30 -11.29 13.93
C VAL A 113 10.83 -12.24 12.86
N THR A 114 10.05 -13.28 12.54
CA THR A 114 10.33 -14.24 11.45
C THR A 114 9.52 -13.90 10.20
N ASP A 115 9.32 -12.60 9.96
CA ASP A 115 8.42 -12.11 8.93
C ASP A 115 9.05 -12.23 7.53
N GLU A 116 8.38 -12.97 6.65
CA GLU A 116 8.76 -13.13 5.24
C GLU A 116 8.45 -11.89 4.40
N THR A 117 7.60 -10.97 4.88
CA THR A 117 7.14 -9.81 4.11
C THR A 117 8.15 -8.66 4.08
N ILE A 118 9.26 -8.76 4.81
CA ILE A 118 10.33 -7.75 4.81
C ILE A 118 11.08 -7.84 3.49
N LYS A 119 10.90 -6.83 2.62
CA LYS A 119 11.52 -6.77 1.30
C LYS A 119 12.04 -5.38 0.98
N VAL A 120 13.32 -5.29 0.61
CA VAL A 120 13.90 -4.06 0.05
C VAL A 120 13.26 -3.79 -1.32
N LYS A 121 12.71 -2.60 -1.52
CA LYS A 121 12.01 -2.22 -2.76
C LYS A 121 12.91 -1.47 -3.73
N PHE A 122 13.57 -0.43 -3.23
CA PHE A 122 14.47 0.40 -4.02
C PHE A 122 15.39 1.20 -3.10
N LYS A 123 16.48 1.69 -3.69
CA LYS A 123 17.50 2.51 -3.05
C LYS A 123 17.45 3.92 -3.65
N LEU A 124 17.49 4.93 -2.80
CA LEU A 124 17.61 6.34 -3.16
C LEU A 124 19.04 6.79 -2.87
N LYS A 125 19.59 7.69 -3.70
CA LYS A 125 20.93 8.25 -3.46
C LYS A 125 20.96 8.98 -2.12
N GLY A 126 21.93 8.64 -1.28
CA GLY A 126 22.15 9.30 -0.01
C GLY A 126 22.80 10.68 -0.18
N ARG A 127 22.82 11.45 0.90
CA ARG A 127 23.48 12.78 0.90
C ARG A 127 25.00 12.68 0.85
N LYS A 128 25.59 11.67 1.50
CA LYS A 128 27.04 11.43 1.50
C LYS A 128 27.41 10.46 0.39
N GLU A 129 28.58 10.65 -0.19
CA GLU A 129 29.16 9.69 -1.13
C GLU A 129 29.32 8.32 -0.47
N GLY A 130 29.11 7.24 -1.23
CA GLY A 130 29.13 5.87 -0.70
C GLY A 130 27.92 5.48 0.17
N THR A 131 26.91 6.35 0.32
CA THR A 131 25.69 6.04 1.10
C THR A 131 24.42 6.09 0.26
N SER A 132 23.45 5.26 0.64
CA SER A 132 22.12 5.17 0.04
C SER A 132 21.04 5.15 1.11
N HIS A 133 19.84 5.65 0.78
CA HIS A 133 18.65 5.49 1.60
C HIS A 133 17.84 4.32 1.08
N TRP A 134 17.48 3.38 1.93
CA TRP A 134 16.83 2.15 1.49
C TRP A 134 15.37 2.17 1.89
N VAL A 135 14.49 1.91 0.93
CA VAL A 135 13.06 1.78 1.19
C VAL A 135 12.71 0.30 1.29
N VAL A 136 12.15 -0.08 2.43
CA VAL A 136 11.80 -1.46 2.78
C VAL A 136 10.30 -1.54 3.00
N GLU A 137 9.66 -2.50 2.34
CA GLU A 137 8.27 -2.87 2.57
C GLU A 137 8.21 -3.95 3.66
N THR A 138 7.28 -3.84 4.59
CA THR A 138 7.16 -4.75 5.75
C THR A 138 5.70 -5.00 6.11
N SER A 139 5.42 -5.99 6.95
CA SER A 139 4.10 -6.13 7.56
C SER A 139 3.77 -4.94 8.48
N PRO A 140 2.48 -4.72 8.81
CA PRO A 140 2.05 -3.69 9.75
C PRO A 140 2.65 -3.81 11.16
N SER A 141 2.84 -5.04 11.66
CA SER A 141 3.44 -5.27 12.99
C SER A 141 4.91 -4.84 13.01
N THR A 142 5.70 -5.30 12.03
CA THR A 142 7.11 -4.91 11.87
C THR A 142 7.24 -3.41 11.66
N PHE A 143 6.35 -2.81 10.86
CA PHE A 143 6.31 -1.37 10.62
C PHE A 143 6.14 -0.57 11.91
N HIS A 144 5.21 -0.99 12.77
CA HIS A 144 4.95 -0.31 14.04
C HIS A 144 6.18 -0.35 14.95
N LEU A 145 6.85 -1.49 15.05
CA LEU A 145 8.06 -1.64 15.87
C LEU A 145 9.21 -0.77 15.36
N LEU A 146 9.44 -0.76 14.03
CA LEU A 146 10.48 0.06 13.40
C LEU A 146 10.22 1.56 13.61
N THR A 147 8.98 1.99 13.43
CA THR A 147 8.60 3.40 13.55
C THR A 147 8.60 3.87 15.02
N LYS A 148 8.30 2.98 15.97
CA LYS A 148 8.39 3.24 17.41
C LYS A 148 9.84 3.42 17.85
N ASN A 149 10.74 2.54 17.42
CA ASN A 149 12.15 2.57 17.80
C ASN A 149 12.94 3.67 17.08
N LYS A 150 12.54 4.05 15.85
CA LYS A 150 13.15 5.10 14.99
C LYS A 150 14.62 4.88 14.62
N LYS A 151 15.27 3.86 15.17
CA LYS A 151 16.70 3.57 15.01
C LYS A 151 16.92 2.06 14.98
N ILE A 152 17.85 1.64 14.14
CA ILE A 152 18.37 0.28 14.08
C ILE A 152 19.89 0.35 14.18
N LEU A 153 20.53 -0.63 14.80
CA LEU A 153 21.98 -0.75 14.87
C LEU A 153 22.41 -1.98 14.07
N LEU A 154 23.38 -1.77 13.19
CA LEU A 154 23.95 -2.74 12.27
C LEU A 154 25.46 -2.46 12.24
N ASP A 155 26.29 -3.47 12.50
CA ASP A 155 27.75 -3.37 12.55
C ASP A 155 28.28 -2.18 13.37
N LEU A 156 27.77 -2.05 14.60
CA LEU A 156 28.11 -0.96 15.54
C LEU A 156 27.71 0.45 15.06
N THR A 157 27.01 0.56 13.92
CA THR A 157 26.53 1.82 13.35
C THR A 157 25.03 1.96 13.54
N VAL A 158 24.58 3.14 13.97
CA VAL A 158 23.16 3.44 14.19
C VAL A 158 22.57 4.09 12.94
N TYR A 159 21.57 3.44 12.35
CA TYR A 159 20.81 3.93 11.21
C TYR A 159 19.44 4.46 11.65
N LEU A 160 19.06 5.61 11.10
CA LEU A 160 17.77 6.25 11.37
C LEU A 160 16.69 5.62 10.49
N VAL A 161 15.53 5.34 11.09
CA VAL A 161 14.37 4.74 10.44
C VAL A 161 13.18 5.69 10.54
N ARG A 162 12.49 5.89 9.42
CA ARG A 162 11.23 6.66 9.37
C ARG A 162 10.21 5.96 8.48
N GLU A 163 8.95 6.36 8.61
CA GLU A 163 7.93 6.04 7.63
C GLU A 163 8.28 6.61 6.26
N PHE A 164 8.11 5.80 5.22
CA PHE A 164 8.26 6.24 3.85
C PHE A 164 6.90 6.61 3.25
N ILE A 165 6.70 7.91 3.02
CA ILE A 165 5.52 8.44 2.34
C ILE A 165 5.90 8.71 0.88
N GLY A 166 5.43 7.85 -0.02
CA GLY A 166 5.71 7.98 -1.46
C GLY A 166 4.88 9.06 -2.18
N VAL A 167 3.98 9.74 -1.46
CA VAL A 167 3.13 10.80 -2.02
C VAL A 167 3.90 12.11 -2.02
N ARG A 168 3.97 12.76 -3.19
CA ARG A 168 4.61 14.07 -3.32
C ARG A 168 3.84 15.12 -2.52
N ARG A 169 4.54 15.83 -1.65
CA ARG A 169 4.04 17.00 -0.92
C ARG A 169 4.52 18.27 -1.62
N CYS A 170 3.61 19.20 -1.86
CA CYS A 170 3.95 20.50 -2.43
C CYS A 170 4.67 21.36 -1.38
N PHE A 171 5.83 21.91 -1.72
CA PHE A 171 6.59 22.77 -0.80
C PHE A 171 5.97 24.15 -0.56
N LYS A 172 5.07 24.61 -1.45
CA LYS A 172 4.37 25.90 -1.31
C LYS A 172 3.17 25.79 -0.38
N CYS A 173 2.23 24.89 -0.68
CA CYS A 173 0.97 24.79 0.06
C CYS A 173 0.83 23.55 0.96
N GLN A 174 1.86 22.71 1.06
CA GLN A 174 1.89 21.48 1.86
C GLN A 174 0.83 20.40 1.52
N ASN A 175 -0.06 20.65 0.56
CA ASN A 175 -0.98 19.66 0.00
C ASN A 175 -0.24 18.59 -0.84
N PHE A 176 -0.91 17.44 -0.99
CA PHE A 176 -0.38 16.31 -1.75
C PHE A 176 -0.80 16.33 -3.23
N GLY A 177 -0.08 15.60 -4.08
CA GLY A 177 -0.49 15.31 -5.45
C GLY A 177 0.01 16.28 -6.53
N HIS A 178 0.73 17.34 -6.16
CA HIS A 178 1.35 18.28 -7.10
C HIS A 178 2.71 18.80 -6.62
N THR A 179 3.49 19.38 -7.52
CA THR A 179 4.78 20.04 -7.24
C THR A 179 4.59 21.53 -7.03
N GLN A 180 5.59 22.20 -6.44
CA GLN A 180 5.58 23.65 -6.26
C GLN A 180 5.35 24.41 -7.59
N ASN A 181 5.92 23.93 -8.70
CA ASN A 181 5.78 24.54 -10.02
C ASN A 181 4.34 24.46 -10.56
N ASN A 182 3.57 23.44 -10.15
CA ASN A 182 2.19 23.23 -10.58
C ASN A 182 1.21 23.57 -9.44
N CYS A 183 1.59 24.46 -8.54
CA CYS A 183 0.80 24.83 -7.38
C CYS A 183 -0.10 26.03 -7.70
N ASN A 184 -1.40 25.78 -7.76
CA ASN A 184 -2.42 26.82 -7.98
C ASN A 184 -2.80 27.57 -6.71
N ASN A 185 -2.29 27.14 -5.55
CA ASN A 185 -2.59 27.79 -4.28
C ASN A 185 -1.62 28.96 -4.05
N ASN A 186 -2.16 30.17 -3.91
CA ASN A 186 -1.44 31.31 -3.36
C ASN A 186 -1.72 31.37 -1.85
N ILE A 187 -0.92 30.64 -1.08
CA ILE A 187 -0.87 30.86 0.36
C ILE A 187 0.22 31.93 0.58
N PRO A 188 -0.13 33.17 0.97
CA PRO A 188 0.86 34.15 1.38
C PRO A 188 1.50 33.67 2.70
N PHE A 189 2.81 33.88 2.81
CA PHE A 189 3.62 33.56 3.98
C PHE A 189 3.24 34.43 5.19
#